data_AF-A0AAF3EJ38-F1
#
_entry.id   AF-A0AAF3EJ38-F1
#
_cell.length_a   1.000
_cell.length_b   1.000
_cell.length_c   1.000
_cell.angle_alpha   90.00
_cell.angle_beta   90.00
_cell.angle_gamma   90.00
#
_symmetry.space_group_name_H-M   'P 1'
#
loop_
_entity.id
_entity.type
_entity.pdbx_description
1 polymer ?
#
loop_
_entity_poly.entity_id
_entity_poly.type
_entity_poly.pdbx_seq_one_letter_code
_entity_poly.pdbx_strand_id
1 'polypeptide(L)'
;MLRPLCIGAFFALYTVTAHIVVVSCPPGWLLDVRFKSCYKVIIGGFTFTQGVSKCKEINGTLASIHSYEEDMLINEISCQHKAIGNGQTLIGGQRTGSNPGDWKWIDNTPWDYTNWVPVGPNNDGGQSCIQVLSSPFGLNVPWWYQYQKWDDLQCTFSFQTAICKRPYIIGTPTTKATTKSQTTKASMSTVPSIYPGMPCQQQAGAANYRADPTSCNYFYQCAPAGWTRMPCGPGTVWNPNLTVCDWPYNVPGCENSG
;
A
#
# COMPACT_ATOMS: atom_id res chain seq x y z
N MET A 1 -59.67 26.12 -37.03
CA MET A 1 -58.91 24.89 -36.73
C MET A 1 -57.45 25.15 -37.10
N LEU A 2 -56.59 25.39 -36.11
CA LEU A 2 -55.16 25.69 -36.30
C LEU A 2 -54.34 24.40 -36.15
N ARG A 3 -53.46 24.12 -37.13
CA ARG A 3 -52.48 23.02 -37.09
C ARG A 3 -51.33 23.37 -36.14
N PRO A 4 -50.82 22.42 -35.33
CA PRO A 4 -49.65 22.67 -34.50
C PRO A 4 -48.37 22.54 -35.36
N LEU A 5 -47.46 23.51 -35.21
CA LEU A 5 -46.09 23.46 -35.73
C LEU A 5 -45.21 22.64 -34.79
N CYS A 6 -44.52 21.64 -35.34
CA CYS A 6 -43.46 20.90 -34.64
C CYS A 6 -42.26 21.82 -34.39
N ILE A 7 -42.04 22.23 -33.14
CA ILE A 7 -40.81 22.91 -32.72
C ILE A 7 -39.76 21.82 -32.47
N GLY A 8 -38.75 21.75 -33.34
CA GLY A 8 -37.62 20.84 -33.19
C GLY A 8 -36.79 21.18 -31.96
N ALA A 9 -36.57 20.18 -31.10
CA ALA A 9 -35.65 20.30 -29.98
C ALA A 9 -34.19 20.29 -30.49
N PHE A 10 -33.50 21.43 -30.34
CA PHE A 10 -32.06 21.52 -30.52
C PHE A 10 -31.36 20.82 -29.35
N PHE A 11 -30.85 19.60 -29.57
CA PHE A 11 -29.92 18.98 -28.63
C PHE A 11 -28.54 19.63 -28.84
N ALA A 12 -28.14 20.51 -27.94
CA ALA A 12 -26.77 21.01 -27.87
C ALA A 12 -25.83 19.83 -27.56
N LEU A 13 -25.02 19.42 -28.54
CA LEU A 13 -23.96 18.43 -28.34
C LEU A 13 -22.82 19.08 -27.55
N TYR A 14 -22.82 18.93 -26.23
CA TYR A 14 -21.66 19.26 -25.41
C TYR A 14 -20.59 18.16 -25.58
N THR A 15 -19.50 18.48 -26.26
CA THR A 15 -18.33 17.59 -26.33
C THR A 15 -17.65 17.54 -24.97
N VAL A 16 -17.73 16.41 -24.27
CA VAL A 16 -16.96 16.17 -23.04
C VAL A 16 -15.52 15.82 -23.43
N THR A 17 -14.58 16.74 -23.22
CA THR A 17 -13.15 16.47 -23.43
C THR A 17 -12.59 15.70 -22.23
N ALA A 18 -12.24 14.43 -22.42
CA ALA A 18 -11.55 13.64 -21.41
C ALA A 18 -10.11 14.15 -21.24
N HIS A 19 -9.79 14.70 -20.07
CA HIS A 19 -8.44 15.14 -19.75
C HIS A 19 -7.68 13.96 -19.13
N ILE A 20 -6.61 13.51 -19.79
CA ILE A 20 -5.75 12.44 -19.26
C ILE A 20 -4.91 13.03 -18.14
N VAL A 21 -5.21 12.64 -16.91
CA VAL A 21 -4.41 12.99 -15.73
C VAL A 21 -3.32 11.94 -15.55
N VAL A 22 -2.06 12.38 -15.51
CA VAL A 22 -0.94 11.48 -15.24
C VAL A 22 -0.66 11.50 -13.74
N VAL A 23 -0.67 10.33 -13.10
CA VAL A 23 -0.36 10.17 -11.68
C VAL A 23 0.98 9.45 -11.53
N SER A 24 1.86 9.98 -10.68
CA SER A 24 3.20 9.42 -10.52
C SER A 24 3.77 9.66 -9.12
N CYS A 25 4.88 8.99 -8.82
CA CYS A 25 5.70 9.22 -7.65
C CYS A 25 7.14 9.55 -8.04
N PRO A 26 7.92 10.21 -7.16
CA PRO A 26 9.34 10.39 -7.39
C PRO A 26 10.07 9.04 -7.55
N PRO A 27 11.23 9.00 -8.22
CA PRO A 27 11.97 7.76 -8.42
C PRO A 27 12.23 6.99 -7.11
N GLY A 28 11.99 5.67 -7.15
CA GLY A 28 12.18 4.78 -6.00
C GLY A 28 11.14 4.94 -4.88
N TRP A 29 10.00 5.56 -5.17
CA TRP A 29 8.81 5.51 -4.33
C TRP A 29 7.78 4.57 -4.95
N LEU A 30 7.05 3.84 -4.11
CA LEU A 30 5.95 3.00 -4.51
C LEU A 30 4.67 3.83 -4.62
N LEU A 31 4.09 3.91 -5.81
CA LEU A 31 2.79 4.55 -6.05
C LEU A 31 1.65 3.63 -5.63
N ASP A 32 0.75 4.12 -4.79
CA ASP A 32 -0.58 3.53 -4.62
C ASP A 32 -1.66 4.56 -4.96
N VAL A 33 -2.37 4.30 -6.06
CA VAL A 33 -3.43 5.20 -6.56
C VAL A 33 -4.69 5.17 -5.69
N ARG A 34 -4.93 4.10 -4.93
CA ARG A 34 -6.10 3.96 -4.04
C ARG A 34 -5.99 4.93 -2.88
N PHE A 35 -4.79 5.01 -2.31
CA PHE A 35 -4.47 5.91 -1.19
C PHE A 35 -3.94 7.27 -1.63
N LYS A 36 -3.88 7.52 -2.95
CA LYS A 36 -3.39 8.80 -3.53
C LYS A 36 -2.02 9.18 -2.98
N SER A 37 -1.19 8.17 -2.74
CA SER A 37 0.02 8.29 -1.91
C SER A 37 1.20 7.54 -2.53
N CYS A 38 2.38 7.99 -2.16
CA CYS A 38 3.66 7.37 -2.46
C CYS A 38 4.30 6.90 -1.16
N TYR A 39 4.88 5.71 -1.17
CA TYR A 39 5.54 5.10 -0.01
C TYR A 39 7.00 4.82 -0.29
N LYS A 40 7.87 5.00 0.69
CA LYS A 40 9.29 4.65 0.57
C LYS A 40 9.83 4.16 1.90
N VAL A 41 10.42 2.97 1.90
CA VAL A 41 11.18 2.47 3.04
C VAL A 41 12.52 3.20 3.10
N ILE A 42 12.84 3.75 4.25
CA ILE A 42 14.17 4.27 4.57
C ILE A 42 14.86 3.33 5.54
N ILE A 43 16.17 3.19 5.36
CA ILE A 43 17.01 2.24 6.09
C ILE A 43 18.10 3.00 6.83
N GLY A 44 18.48 2.49 8.01
CA GLY A 44 19.59 2.95 8.82
C GLY A 44 19.17 3.05 10.29
N GLY A 45 20.14 3.21 11.20
CA GLY A 45 19.82 3.44 12.61
C GLY A 45 19.31 4.86 12.84
N PHE A 46 18.10 5.01 13.37
CA PHE A 46 17.54 6.31 13.74
C PHE A 46 16.47 6.21 14.84
N THR A 47 16.34 7.26 15.63
CA THR A 47 15.21 7.44 16.57
C THR A 47 13.95 7.93 15.84
N PHE A 48 12.82 8.01 16.53
CA PHE A 48 11.58 8.55 15.95
C PHE A 48 11.79 9.94 15.35
N THR A 49 12.33 10.89 16.13
CA THR A 49 12.57 12.27 15.68
C THR A 49 13.50 12.31 14.47
N GLN A 50 14.52 11.45 14.42
CA GLN A 50 15.41 11.34 13.27
C GLN A 50 14.70 10.74 12.05
N GLY A 51 13.82 9.75 12.24
CA GLY A 51 12.95 9.21 11.20
C GLY A 51 12.02 10.28 10.60
N VAL A 52 11.41 11.12 11.46
CA VAL A 52 10.63 12.29 11.03
C VAL A 52 11.47 13.21 10.15
N SER A 53 12.67 13.58 10.60
CA SER A 53 13.58 14.44 9.82
C SER A 53 13.95 13.81 8.47
N LYS A 54 14.30 12.51 8.45
CA LYS A 54 14.64 11.80 7.21
C LYS A 54 13.49 11.75 6.21
N CYS A 55 12.26 11.49 6.66
CA CYS A 55 11.11 11.54 5.76
C CYS A 55 10.85 12.96 5.25
N LYS A 56 11.04 13.98 6.10
CA LYS A 56 10.90 15.39 5.72
C LYS A 56 11.92 15.80 4.66
N GLU A 57 13.17 15.36 4.76
CA GLU A 57 14.24 15.61 3.77
C GLU A 57 13.88 15.12 2.37
N ILE A 58 13.10 14.03 2.27
CA ILE A 58 12.62 13.48 1.00
C ILE A 58 11.19 13.93 0.63
N ASN A 59 10.74 15.04 1.22
CA ASN A 59 9.42 15.65 1.03
C ASN A 59 8.25 14.70 1.34
N GLY A 60 8.36 13.98 2.46
CA GLY A 60 7.28 13.18 3.02
C GLY A 60 7.20 13.29 4.54
N THR A 61 6.38 12.44 5.13
CA THR A 61 6.21 12.25 6.58
C THR A 61 6.40 10.78 6.90
N LEU A 62 6.61 10.40 8.16
CA LEU A 62 6.42 8.98 8.52
C LEU A 62 4.97 8.59 8.23
N ALA A 63 4.77 7.35 7.77
CA ALA A 63 3.49 6.91 7.23
C ALA A 63 2.39 6.86 8.30
N SER A 64 1.23 7.40 7.94
CA SER A 64 -0.07 7.15 8.55
C SER A 64 -0.77 5.99 7.85
N ILE A 65 -1.69 5.32 8.55
CA ILE A 65 -2.44 4.16 8.05
C ILE A 65 -3.93 4.35 8.38
N HIS A 66 -4.80 4.25 7.38
CA HIS A 66 -6.23 4.56 7.48
C HIS A 66 -7.16 3.42 7.07
N SER A 67 -6.60 2.26 6.72
CA SER A 67 -7.40 1.11 6.29
C SER A 67 -6.60 -0.17 6.44
N TYR A 68 -7.32 -1.29 6.43
CA TYR A 68 -6.73 -2.62 6.40
C TYR A 68 -5.85 -2.79 5.15
N GLU A 69 -6.30 -2.34 3.99
CA GLU A 69 -5.57 -2.47 2.73
C GLU A 69 -4.27 -1.65 2.72
N GLU A 70 -4.28 -0.47 3.35
CA GLU A 70 -3.07 0.35 3.52
C GLU A 70 -2.10 -0.33 4.50
N ASP A 71 -2.62 -0.90 5.59
CA ASP A 71 -1.81 -1.64 6.56
C ASP A 71 -1.14 -2.88 5.93
N MET A 72 -1.86 -3.62 5.08
CA MET A 72 -1.30 -4.73 4.31
C MET A 72 -0.16 -4.27 3.39
N LEU A 73 -0.35 -3.15 2.67
CA LEU A 73 0.68 -2.57 1.82
C LEU A 73 1.94 -2.23 2.62
N ILE A 74 1.77 -1.58 3.77
CA ILE A 74 2.85 -1.22 4.70
C ILE A 74 3.59 -2.47 5.19
N ASN A 75 2.86 -3.51 5.58
CA ASN A 75 3.42 -4.81 5.97
C ASN A 75 4.21 -5.46 4.84
N GLU A 76 3.70 -5.43 3.61
CA GLU A 76 4.37 -6.02 2.46
C GLU A 76 5.72 -5.33 2.17
N ILE A 77 5.73 -4.00 2.07
CA ILE A 77 6.96 -3.25 1.78
C ILE A 77 7.97 -3.32 2.94
N SER A 78 7.48 -3.40 4.18
CA SER A 78 8.31 -3.63 5.36
C SER A 78 8.93 -5.04 5.36
N CYS A 79 8.15 -6.08 5.03
CA CYS A 79 8.63 -7.47 4.99
C CYS A 79 9.67 -7.72 3.90
N GLN A 80 9.62 -6.98 2.79
CA GLN A 80 10.68 -7.01 1.76
C GLN A 80 12.05 -6.60 2.32
N HIS A 81 12.06 -5.83 3.42
CA HIS A 81 13.27 -5.38 4.10
C HIS A 81 13.54 -6.15 5.39
N LYS A 82 12.87 -7.29 5.66
CA LYS A 82 12.99 -8.01 6.95
C LYS A 82 14.41 -8.40 7.37
N ALA A 83 15.33 -8.58 6.42
CA ALA A 83 16.75 -8.83 6.70
C ALA A 83 17.42 -7.65 7.45
N ILE A 84 16.80 -6.47 7.40
CA ILE A 84 17.22 -5.22 8.00
C ILE A 84 16.15 -4.83 9.01
N GLY A 85 16.49 -4.77 10.29
CA GLY A 85 15.52 -4.45 11.34
C GLY A 85 14.54 -5.57 11.68
N ASN A 86 14.77 -6.82 11.24
CA ASN A 86 13.98 -7.99 11.64
C ASN A 86 12.47 -7.82 11.42
N GLY A 87 12.09 -7.14 10.34
CA GLY A 87 10.69 -6.82 10.01
C GLY A 87 10.01 -5.95 11.06
N GLN A 88 10.77 -5.09 11.74
CA GLN A 88 10.24 -4.03 12.59
C GLN A 88 10.46 -2.70 11.89
N THR A 89 9.37 -2.00 11.61
CA THR A 89 9.41 -0.77 10.83
C THR A 89 8.64 0.35 11.50
N LEU A 90 9.32 1.48 11.71
CA LEU A 90 8.75 2.66 12.31
C LEU A 90 7.71 3.33 11.38
N ILE A 91 6.60 3.76 11.97
CA ILE A 91 5.54 4.55 11.32
C ILE A 91 5.25 5.84 12.12
N GLY A 92 4.36 6.68 11.58
CA GLY A 92 4.18 8.07 12.03
C GLY A 92 3.22 8.28 13.20
N GLY A 93 2.84 7.23 13.91
CA GLY A 93 1.92 7.35 15.04
C GLY A 93 2.67 7.76 16.30
N GLN A 94 2.13 8.73 17.02
CA GLN A 94 2.68 9.21 18.27
C GLN A 94 1.61 9.33 19.35
N ARG A 95 1.96 8.94 20.56
CA ARG A 95 1.11 9.12 21.74
C ARG A 95 1.14 10.57 22.19
N THR A 96 -0.03 11.12 22.51
CA THR A 96 -0.24 12.54 22.81
C THR A 96 -0.72 12.81 24.23
N GLY A 97 -1.01 11.75 25.00
CA GLY A 97 -1.50 11.84 26.36
C GLY A 97 -1.33 10.51 27.10
N SER A 98 -1.86 10.45 28.32
CA SER A 98 -1.68 9.32 29.22
C SER A 98 -2.79 8.28 29.12
N ASN A 99 -3.89 8.54 28.40
CA ASN A 99 -4.95 7.56 28.22
C ASN A 99 -4.58 6.54 27.11
N PRO A 100 -5.15 5.31 27.13
CA PRO A 100 -4.83 4.29 26.12
C PRO A 100 -5.16 4.71 24.68
N GLY A 101 -6.16 5.55 24.48
CA GLY A 101 -6.61 6.03 23.17
C GLY A 101 -5.94 7.32 22.67
N ASP A 102 -5.02 7.91 23.44
CA ASP A 102 -4.44 9.22 23.11
C ASP A 102 -3.35 9.13 22.02
N TRP A 103 -3.72 8.74 20.80
CA TRP A 103 -2.81 8.57 19.67
C TRP A 103 -3.16 9.51 18.52
N LYS A 104 -2.13 10.00 17.82
CA LYS A 104 -2.29 10.82 16.61
C LYS A 104 -1.22 10.49 15.58
N TRP A 105 -1.57 10.66 14.32
CA TRP A 105 -0.59 10.69 13.24
C TRP A 105 0.11 12.04 13.18
N ILE A 106 1.43 12.04 12.99
CA ILE A 106 2.22 13.29 12.89
C ILE A 106 1.92 14.12 11.64
N ASP A 107 1.28 13.53 10.63
CA ASP A 107 0.83 14.23 9.42
C ASP A 107 -0.54 14.91 9.59
N ASN A 108 -1.13 14.81 10.79
CA ASN A 108 -2.44 15.36 11.19
C ASN A 108 -3.63 14.71 10.46
N THR A 109 -3.44 13.56 9.84
CA THR A 109 -4.56 12.75 9.34
C THR A 109 -5.37 12.15 10.50
N PRO A 110 -6.65 11.78 10.29
CA PRO A 110 -7.49 11.22 11.33
C PRO A 110 -6.92 9.93 11.92
N TRP A 111 -7.09 9.73 13.24
CA TRP A 111 -6.82 8.46 13.90
C TRP A 111 -8.06 7.55 13.79
N ASP A 112 -8.27 6.96 12.63
CA ASP A 112 -9.49 6.25 12.22
C ASP A 112 -9.29 4.74 11.98
N TYR A 113 -8.04 4.27 12.03
CA TYR A 113 -7.69 2.87 11.91
C TYR A 113 -6.64 2.49 12.95
N THR A 114 -6.76 1.28 13.50
CA THR A 114 -5.80 0.71 14.45
C THR A 114 -5.61 -0.77 14.21
N ASN A 115 -4.40 -1.27 14.43
CA ASN A 115 -4.11 -2.69 14.28
C ASN A 115 -3.09 -3.20 15.31
N TRP A 116 -3.31 -2.87 16.57
CA TRP A 116 -2.43 -3.25 17.68
C TRP A 116 -2.33 -4.76 17.89
N VAL A 117 -1.19 -5.20 18.45
CA VAL A 117 -1.07 -6.52 19.07
C VAL A 117 -2.13 -6.67 20.19
N PRO A 118 -2.56 -7.90 20.55
CA PRO A 118 -3.66 -8.09 21.49
C PRO A 118 -3.49 -7.46 22.88
N VAL A 119 -2.24 -7.21 23.27
CA VAL A 119 -1.89 -6.60 24.55
C VAL A 119 -1.50 -5.12 24.43
N GLY A 120 -1.54 -4.56 23.22
CA GLY A 120 -1.11 -3.20 22.91
C GLY A 120 -2.30 -2.24 22.65
N PRO A 121 -2.09 -0.92 22.76
CA PRO A 121 -0.88 -0.28 23.26
C PRO A 121 -0.75 -0.45 24.79
N ASN A 122 0.44 -0.82 25.28
CA ASN A 122 0.65 -1.14 26.70
C ASN A 122 1.41 -0.07 27.48
N ASN A 123 2.00 0.91 26.78
CA ASN A 123 2.79 1.99 27.35
C ASN A 123 3.90 1.51 28.31
N ASP A 124 4.55 0.38 28.02
CA ASP A 124 5.56 -0.20 28.90
C ASP A 124 6.86 0.64 28.90
N GLY A 125 7.00 1.53 29.90
CA GLY A 125 8.15 2.43 30.02
C GLY A 125 8.07 3.71 29.18
N GLY A 126 6.87 4.25 28.95
CA GLY A 126 6.69 5.53 28.24
C GLY A 126 6.72 5.40 26.71
N GLN A 127 6.33 4.24 26.21
CA GLN A 127 6.25 3.95 24.78
C GLN A 127 5.23 4.87 24.12
N SER A 128 5.72 5.71 23.21
CA SER A 128 4.95 6.80 22.62
C SER A 128 5.03 6.82 21.10
N CYS A 129 5.64 5.81 20.49
CA CYS A 129 5.84 5.68 19.05
C CYS A 129 5.47 4.28 18.59
N ILE A 130 5.22 4.11 17.29
CA ILE A 130 4.64 2.85 16.76
C ILE A 130 5.58 2.21 15.76
N GLN A 131 5.69 0.89 15.85
CA GLN A 131 6.26 0.05 14.80
C GLN A 131 5.25 -0.96 14.27
N VAL A 132 5.43 -1.33 13.00
CA VAL A 132 4.74 -2.45 12.37
C VAL A 132 5.62 -3.70 12.46
N LEU A 133 5.02 -4.82 12.85
CA LEU A 133 5.63 -6.12 12.99
C LEU A 133 5.42 -6.95 11.72
N SER A 134 6.30 -6.78 10.75
CA SER A 134 6.19 -7.31 9.39
C SER A 134 6.94 -8.63 9.14
N SER A 135 7.54 -9.27 10.14
CA SER A 135 8.07 -10.62 9.96
C SER A 135 8.11 -11.39 11.27
N PRO A 136 7.82 -12.71 11.27
CA PRO A 136 8.00 -13.50 12.48
C PRO A 136 9.46 -13.44 12.97
N PHE A 137 9.62 -13.23 14.27
CA PHE A 137 10.89 -13.18 14.99
C PHE A 137 11.55 -14.57 15.07
N GLY A 138 11.93 -15.15 13.93
CA GLY A 138 12.50 -16.50 13.87
C GLY A 138 11.66 -17.55 14.64
N LEU A 139 12.32 -18.56 15.21
CA LEU A 139 11.67 -19.68 15.91
C LEU A 139 11.26 -19.38 17.37
N ASN A 140 11.55 -18.18 17.90
CA ASN A 140 11.27 -17.80 19.29
C ASN A 140 10.48 -16.48 19.33
N VAL A 141 9.25 -16.50 18.82
CA VAL A 141 8.33 -15.36 18.92
C VAL A 141 7.68 -15.32 20.32
N PRO A 142 7.69 -14.18 21.03
CA PRO A 142 6.91 -14.02 22.26
C PRO A 142 5.41 -14.26 22.00
N TRP A 143 4.67 -14.76 22.99
CA TRP A 143 3.23 -15.08 22.85
C TRP A 143 2.34 -13.87 22.52
N TRP A 144 2.80 -12.66 22.88
CA TRP A 144 2.13 -11.40 22.57
C TRP A 144 2.45 -10.89 21.15
N TYR A 145 3.52 -11.41 20.54
CA TYR A 145 3.96 -11.02 19.21
C TYR A 145 2.99 -11.56 18.17
N GLN A 146 2.37 -10.66 17.43
CA GLN A 146 1.54 -11.02 16.29
C GLN A 146 2.09 -10.37 15.03
N TYR A 147 2.33 -11.21 14.02
CA TYR A 147 2.70 -10.74 12.69
C TYR A 147 1.58 -9.89 12.10
N GLN A 148 1.94 -8.84 11.35
CA GLN A 148 1.05 -7.86 10.76
C GLN A 148 0.23 -7.06 11.77
N LYS A 149 0.81 -6.81 12.95
CA LYS A 149 0.23 -5.95 13.99
C LYS A 149 1.18 -4.82 14.36
N TRP A 150 0.65 -3.85 15.09
CA TRP A 150 1.39 -2.72 15.62
C TRP A 150 1.80 -2.95 17.06
N ASP A 151 2.97 -2.45 17.39
CA ASP A 151 3.53 -2.49 18.73
C ASP A 151 3.97 -1.07 19.09
N ASP A 152 3.63 -0.63 20.31
CA ASP A 152 4.14 0.63 20.83
C ASP A 152 5.57 0.44 21.37
N LEU A 153 6.40 1.46 21.18
CA LEU A 153 7.79 1.47 21.61
C LEU A 153 8.23 2.85 22.08
N GLN A 154 9.34 2.87 22.80
CA GLN A 154 10.00 4.11 23.19
C GLN A 154 10.51 4.83 21.95
N CYS A 155 10.16 6.10 21.79
CA CYS A 155 10.57 6.91 20.63
C CYS A 155 12.09 7.09 20.51
N THR A 156 12.83 6.86 21.59
CA THR A 156 14.30 6.89 21.67
C THR A 156 14.95 5.60 21.15
N PHE A 157 14.16 4.55 20.89
CA PHE A 157 14.66 3.31 20.31
C PHE A 157 15.29 3.57 18.93
N SER A 158 16.36 2.84 18.62
CA SER A 158 17.03 2.95 17.32
C SER A 158 16.39 1.98 16.33
N PHE A 159 15.46 2.51 15.55
CA PHE A 159 14.80 1.79 14.46
C PHE A 159 15.78 1.62 13.29
N GLN A 160 15.75 0.46 12.65
CA GLN A 160 16.57 0.18 11.46
C GLN A 160 15.85 0.46 10.15
N THR A 161 14.52 0.50 10.20
CA THR A 161 13.66 0.78 9.05
C THR A 161 12.50 1.67 9.45
N ALA A 162 12.05 2.52 8.53
CA ALA A 162 10.84 3.33 8.63
C ALA A 162 10.19 3.44 7.26
N ILE A 163 8.89 3.72 7.24
CA ILE A 163 8.20 4.03 5.99
C ILE A 163 7.82 5.50 5.97
N CYS A 164 8.26 6.18 4.92
CA CYS A 164 7.82 7.52 4.58
C CYS A 164 6.62 7.45 3.63
N LYS A 165 5.66 8.36 3.83
CA LYS A 165 4.48 8.58 3.00
C LYS A 165 4.48 10.02 2.49
N ARG A 166 3.96 10.23 1.28
CA ARG A 166 3.68 11.56 0.72
C ARG A 166 2.55 11.47 -0.30
N PRO A 167 1.88 12.59 -0.62
CA PRO A 167 0.93 12.59 -1.73
C PRO A 167 1.62 12.25 -3.06
N TYR A 168 0.91 11.48 -3.90
CA TYR A 168 1.24 11.33 -5.31
C TYR A 168 1.23 12.66 -6.08
N ILE A 169 1.94 12.69 -7.21
CA ILE A 169 2.07 13.86 -8.08
C ILE A 169 1.00 13.76 -9.16
N ILE A 170 0.21 14.84 -9.29
CA ILE A 170 -0.73 15.02 -10.39
C ILE A 170 -0.02 15.83 -11.48
N GLY A 171 0.39 15.14 -12.55
CA GLY A 171 0.90 15.76 -13.76
C GLY A 171 -0.25 16.23 -14.65
N THR A 172 -0.20 17.48 -15.10
CA THR A 172 -1.00 17.92 -16.24
C THR A 172 -0.33 17.44 -17.53
N PRO A 173 -1.10 17.06 -18.57
CA PRO A 173 -0.53 16.78 -19.87
C PRO A 173 0.00 18.09 -20.45
N THR A 174 1.29 18.35 -20.27
CA THR A 174 1.97 19.39 -21.02
C THR A 174 1.99 18.93 -22.48
N THR A 175 1.23 19.59 -23.35
CA THR A 175 1.38 19.49 -24.80
C THR A 175 2.80 19.92 -25.18
N LYS A 176 3.76 19.01 -25.09
CA LYS A 176 5.05 19.16 -25.75
C LYS A 176 5.07 18.24 -26.96
N ALA A 177 5.24 18.91 -28.10
CA ALA A 177 5.22 18.34 -29.44
C ALA A 177 6.03 17.04 -29.55
N THR A 178 5.41 16.08 -30.20
CA THR A 178 5.93 14.76 -30.57
C THR A 178 7.12 14.90 -31.53
N THR A 179 8.33 14.55 -31.08
CA THR A 179 9.36 14.09 -32.02
C THR A 179 9.04 12.64 -32.36
N LYS A 180 8.69 12.41 -33.63
CA LYS A 180 8.45 11.07 -34.18
C LYS A 180 9.69 10.20 -33.98
N SER A 181 9.50 9.01 -33.40
CA SER A 181 10.33 7.86 -33.72
C SER A 181 9.42 6.67 -34.00
N GLN A 182 9.57 6.11 -35.19
CA GLN A 182 8.76 5.05 -35.75
C GLN A 182 9.16 3.68 -35.15
N THR A 183 8.11 2.99 -34.69
CA THR A 183 7.76 1.59 -34.99
C THR A 183 8.82 0.50 -34.79
N THR A 184 8.59 -0.36 -33.80
CA THR A 184 8.47 -1.79 -34.07
C THR A 184 7.19 -2.34 -33.44
N LYS A 185 6.60 -3.28 -34.17
CA LYS A 185 5.23 -3.77 -34.07
C LYS A 185 5.17 -4.89 -33.04
N ALA A 186 4.39 -4.72 -31.98
CA ALA A 186 3.88 -5.84 -31.19
C ALA A 186 2.47 -5.51 -30.72
N SER A 187 1.55 -6.39 -31.08
CA SER A 187 0.11 -6.32 -30.81
C SER A 187 -0.14 -6.30 -29.31
N MET A 188 -0.67 -5.19 -28.78
CA MET A 188 -1.16 -5.12 -27.40
C MET A 188 -2.60 -5.66 -27.36
N SER A 189 -2.77 -6.79 -26.67
CA SER A 189 -4.06 -7.24 -26.17
C SER A 189 -4.35 -6.54 -24.84
N THR A 190 -5.56 -5.99 -24.73
CA THR A 190 -6.09 -5.24 -23.59
C THR A 190 -6.37 -6.11 -22.38
N VAL A 191 -5.64 -5.89 -21.27
CA VAL A 191 -6.07 -6.21 -19.89
C VAL A 191 -5.54 -5.13 -18.93
N PRO A 192 -6.34 -4.57 -18.00
CA PRO A 192 -5.88 -3.56 -17.03
C PRO A 192 -4.96 -4.21 -15.98
N SER A 193 -3.70 -3.76 -15.90
CA SER A 193 -2.72 -4.22 -14.90
C SER A 193 -2.67 -3.25 -13.72
N ILE A 194 -2.93 -3.76 -12.52
CA ILE A 194 -2.88 -3.04 -11.24
C ILE A 194 -1.41 -2.89 -10.75
N TYR A 195 -0.44 -3.45 -11.46
CA TYR A 195 1.00 -3.27 -11.20
C TYR A 195 1.74 -2.69 -12.42
N PRO A 196 1.62 -1.39 -12.73
CA PRO A 196 2.50 -0.78 -13.71
C PRO A 196 3.90 -0.60 -13.09
N GLY A 197 4.88 -1.41 -13.53
CA GLY A 197 6.29 -1.01 -13.51
C GLY A 197 7.21 -1.57 -12.43
N MET A 198 6.80 -2.53 -11.59
CA MET A 198 7.75 -3.30 -10.77
C MET A 198 8.15 -4.60 -11.49
N PRO A 199 9.39 -4.72 -12.01
CA PRO A 199 9.86 -6.00 -12.52
C PRO A 199 9.87 -7.02 -11.38
N CYS A 200 9.14 -8.12 -11.55
CA CYS A 200 9.28 -9.27 -10.66
C CYS A 200 10.56 -10.01 -11.02
N GLN A 201 11.22 -10.60 -10.03
CA GLN A 201 12.33 -11.52 -10.25
C GLN A 201 11.81 -12.90 -9.90
N GLN A 202 11.99 -13.88 -10.79
CA GLN A 202 11.61 -15.25 -10.50
C GLN A 202 12.46 -15.75 -9.34
N GLN A 203 11.82 -15.93 -8.19
CA GLN A 203 12.44 -16.36 -6.95
C GLN A 203 11.73 -17.62 -6.47
N ALA A 204 12.43 -18.47 -5.72
CA ALA A 204 11.80 -19.63 -5.10
C ALA A 204 10.92 -19.19 -3.92
N GLY A 205 9.80 -19.88 -3.72
CA GLY A 205 8.92 -19.69 -2.56
C GLY A 205 8.02 -18.46 -2.65
N ALA A 206 7.66 -17.92 -1.48
CA ALA A 206 6.57 -16.94 -1.34
C ALA A 206 6.76 -15.65 -2.15
N ALA A 207 8.01 -15.24 -2.42
CA ALA A 207 8.30 -14.05 -3.22
C ALA A 207 7.84 -14.15 -4.68
N ASN A 208 7.53 -15.36 -5.17
CA ASN A 208 7.00 -15.58 -6.52
C ASN A 208 5.51 -15.26 -6.67
N TYR A 209 4.81 -14.98 -5.56
CA TYR A 209 3.36 -14.81 -5.53
C TYR A 209 2.95 -13.52 -4.80
N ARG A 210 1.80 -12.94 -5.19
CA ARG A 210 1.15 -11.82 -4.49
C ARG A 210 -0.37 -11.95 -4.51
N ALA A 211 -1.04 -11.40 -3.50
CA ALA A 211 -2.49 -11.31 -3.48
C ALA A 211 -2.99 -10.29 -4.51
N ASP A 212 -4.17 -10.54 -5.10
CA ASP A 212 -4.86 -9.52 -5.89
C ASP A 212 -5.57 -8.54 -4.94
N PRO A 213 -5.23 -7.23 -4.97
CA PRO A 213 -5.82 -6.23 -4.07
C PRO A 213 -7.29 -5.92 -4.36
N THR A 214 -7.83 -6.39 -5.49
CA THR A 214 -9.19 -6.11 -5.95
C THR A 214 -10.09 -7.33 -5.95
N SER A 215 -9.55 -8.53 -5.73
CA SER A 215 -10.35 -9.75 -5.72
C SER A 215 -9.68 -10.89 -4.96
N CYS A 216 -10.36 -11.39 -3.93
CA CYS A 216 -9.93 -12.58 -3.20
C CYS A 216 -9.82 -13.83 -4.08
N ASN A 217 -10.55 -13.90 -5.20
CA ASN A 217 -10.58 -15.06 -6.11
C ASN A 217 -9.38 -15.11 -7.06
N TYR A 218 -8.45 -14.14 -6.96
CA TYR A 218 -7.31 -14.05 -7.85
C TYR A 218 -6.03 -13.76 -7.06
N PHE A 219 -4.91 -14.13 -7.67
CA PHE A 219 -3.57 -13.82 -7.19
C PHE A 219 -2.66 -13.51 -8.37
N TYR A 220 -1.44 -13.08 -8.10
CA TYR A 220 -0.43 -12.82 -9.12
C TYR A 220 0.77 -13.74 -8.92
N GLN A 221 1.27 -14.32 -10.00
CA GLN A 221 2.48 -15.13 -10.03
C GLN A 221 3.52 -14.48 -10.93
N CYS A 222 4.79 -14.48 -10.53
CA CYS A 222 5.85 -13.97 -11.38
C CYS A 222 6.17 -14.94 -12.53
N ALA A 223 6.09 -14.44 -13.76
CA ALA A 223 6.44 -15.14 -14.99
C ALA A 223 7.53 -14.36 -15.75
N PRO A 224 8.13 -14.91 -16.82
CA PRO A 224 9.16 -14.21 -17.61
C PRO A 224 8.65 -12.88 -18.21
N ALA A 225 7.34 -12.77 -18.44
CA ALA A 225 6.69 -11.55 -18.93
C ALA A 225 6.28 -10.58 -17.81
N GLY A 226 6.60 -10.88 -16.54
CA GLY A 226 6.21 -10.11 -15.36
C GLY A 226 5.08 -10.77 -14.55
N TRP A 227 4.42 -9.98 -13.70
CA TRP A 227 3.29 -10.43 -12.89
C TRP A 227 2.13 -10.91 -13.77
N THR A 228 1.75 -12.17 -13.59
CA THR A 228 0.63 -12.81 -14.30
C THR A 228 -0.50 -13.05 -13.32
N ARG A 229 -1.69 -12.55 -13.62
CA ARG A 229 -2.88 -12.74 -12.79
C ARG A 229 -3.44 -14.14 -12.99
N MET A 230 -3.64 -14.87 -11.91
CA MET A 230 -4.08 -16.25 -11.86
C MET A 230 -5.37 -16.36 -11.06
N PRO A 231 -6.40 -17.07 -11.55
CA PRO A 231 -7.59 -17.36 -10.76
C PRO A 231 -7.31 -18.47 -9.75
N CYS A 232 -7.97 -18.39 -8.59
CA CYS A 232 -8.14 -19.53 -7.71
C CYS A 232 -9.18 -20.51 -8.25
N GLY A 233 -9.16 -21.74 -7.74
CA GLY A 233 -10.20 -22.72 -8.06
C GLY A 233 -11.59 -22.23 -7.63
N PRO A 234 -12.69 -22.70 -8.27
CA PRO A 234 -14.04 -22.29 -7.89
C PRO A 234 -14.31 -22.47 -6.38
N GLY A 235 -14.84 -21.44 -5.73
CA GLY A 235 -15.13 -21.42 -4.28
C GLY A 235 -13.91 -21.28 -3.36
N THR A 236 -12.72 -21.02 -3.90
CA THR A 236 -11.49 -20.79 -3.11
C THR A 236 -10.94 -19.39 -3.35
N VAL A 237 -10.25 -18.85 -2.34
CA VAL A 237 -9.64 -17.52 -2.34
C VAL A 237 -8.15 -17.61 -2.06
N TRP A 238 -7.39 -16.59 -2.47
CA TRP A 238 -5.95 -16.57 -2.26
C TRP A 238 -5.58 -16.36 -0.79
N ASN A 239 -4.83 -17.30 -0.21
CA ASN A 239 -4.27 -17.20 1.13
C ASN A 239 -2.82 -16.69 1.05
N PRO A 240 -2.54 -15.42 1.39
CA PRO A 240 -1.18 -14.87 1.31
C PRO A 240 -0.22 -15.49 2.35
N ASN A 241 -0.74 -16.07 3.43
CA ASN A 241 0.08 -16.68 4.48
C ASN A 241 0.64 -18.04 4.06
N LEU A 242 -0.14 -18.79 3.28
CA LEU A 242 0.22 -20.12 2.80
C LEU A 242 0.69 -20.12 1.34
N THR A 243 0.52 -19.00 0.64
CA THR A 243 0.83 -18.86 -0.80
C THR A 243 0.11 -19.89 -1.66
N VAL A 244 -1.15 -20.17 -1.31
CA VAL A 244 -2.03 -21.14 -1.97
C VAL A 244 -3.46 -20.62 -1.95
N CYS A 245 -4.30 -21.10 -2.85
CA CYS A 245 -5.74 -20.88 -2.74
C CYS A 245 -6.32 -21.79 -1.65
N ASP A 246 -7.09 -21.19 -0.75
CA ASP A 246 -7.67 -21.82 0.43
C ASP A 246 -9.15 -21.45 0.52
N TRP A 247 -9.86 -22.04 1.47
CA TRP A 247 -11.26 -21.72 1.68
C TRP A 247 -11.44 -20.31 2.27
N PRO A 248 -12.50 -19.57 1.90
CA PRO A 248 -12.77 -18.21 2.36
C PRO A 248 -12.64 -18.02 3.87
N TYR A 249 -13.18 -18.94 4.65
CA TYR A 249 -13.16 -18.87 6.11
C TYR A 249 -11.76 -19.02 6.74
N ASN A 250 -10.76 -19.49 5.99
CA ASN A 250 -9.36 -19.60 6.42
C ASN A 250 -8.53 -18.35 6.07
N VAL A 251 -9.11 -17.39 5.33
CA VAL A 251 -8.40 -16.21 4.82
C VAL A 251 -9.02 -14.94 5.42
N PRO A 252 -8.36 -14.34 6.43
CA PRO A 252 -8.83 -13.10 7.04
C PRO A 252 -9.05 -12.00 6.00
N GLY A 253 -10.23 -11.37 6.00
CA GLY A 253 -10.62 -10.33 5.04
C GLY A 253 -11.25 -10.85 3.74
N CYS A 254 -11.31 -12.17 3.53
CA CYS A 254 -11.94 -12.80 2.37
C CYS A 254 -13.06 -13.79 2.76
N GLU A 255 -13.54 -13.77 4.00
CA GLU A 255 -14.46 -14.76 4.58
C GLU A 255 -15.81 -14.83 3.86
N ASN A 256 -16.24 -13.73 3.26
CA ASN A 256 -17.49 -13.61 2.51
C ASN A 256 -17.30 -13.60 0.98
N SER A 257 -16.09 -13.90 0.50
CA SER A 257 -15.78 -13.92 -0.93
C SER A 257 -15.70 -15.38 -1.38
N GLY A 258 -16.68 -15.85 -2.14
CA GLY A 258 -16.74 -17.24 -2.63
C GLY A 258 -17.80 -17.41 -3.70
#